data_AF-A0A0L0TBB6-F1
#
_entry.id   AF-A0A0L0TBB6-F1
#
_cell.length_a   1.000
_cell.length_b   1.000
_cell.length_c   1.000
_cell.angle_alpha   90.00
_cell.angle_beta   90.00
_cell.angle_gamma   90.00
#
_symmetry.space_group_name_H-M   'P 1'
#
loop_
_entity.id
_entity.type
_entity.pdbx_description
1 polymer ?
#
loop_
_entity_poly.entity_id
_entity_poly.type
_entity_poly.pdbx_seq_one_letter_code
_entity_poly.pdbx_strand_id
1 'polypeptide(L)'
;MLREAFMSVVNRWRQSKWGRGVIDYWTLHVLFLAILALVGAIALVAINWGSMAFIDALFLAMSSVTVTGLTTFDFATVNPGTTIVCYILMSFGSTIVLSIPPVILRRFLYRQNEDPAKAADGGRRQHRTAMLGGTVSRTFMSFAGSQFSLGLESTVDGGDVGGEHGAGGHHIKSRTEYDAAGMLLSIYLAYIIGVQAMGVILLGAHAAWNLDMRALIVAQGLNPWAWAVFHTSSCFYNVGLSLLPNSLSLLQYDNYVLVISCLLLAVGNCLFPVMLRWIIVALHRYGGLRGRPRRALRFLIRNPRRASIHLFPDKETWFLLLTWVAILFFQVIGLLVFDFHNPNFAALTQLKRVGLFVFQSVSNRTGGFFIMTIDSYSPFMILIVILFMWADSYPLLFTIGKTGAIAPSQGVHRDPPRTWVPTREDEDE
;
A
#
# COMPACT_ATOMS: atom_id res chain seq x y z
N MET A 1 0.82 33.94 -4.05
CA MET A 1 -0.41 33.60 -3.30
C MET A 1 -0.53 32.14 -2.86
N LEU A 2 -0.97 31.16 -3.67
CA LEU A 2 -1.17 29.75 -3.21
C LEU A 2 0.08 29.10 -2.62
N ARG A 3 1.23 29.31 -3.25
CA ARG A 3 2.53 28.82 -2.78
C ARG A 3 2.94 29.43 -1.44
N GLU A 4 2.65 30.71 -1.22
CA GLU A 4 2.99 31.41 0.03
C GLU A 4 2.03 31.05 1.16
N ALA A 5 0.74 30.87 0.85
CA ALA A 5 -0.25 30.36 1.79
C ALA A 5 0.14 28.96 2.28
N PHE A 6 0.49 28.06 1.36
CA PHE A 6 0.99 26.71 1.68
C PHE A 6 2.27 26.76 2.53
N MET A 7 3.25 27.59 2.15
CA MET A 7 4.50 27.72 2.90
C MET A 7 4.28 28.35 4.29
N SER A 8 3.28 29.22 4.46
CA SER A 8 2.91 29.80 5.76
C SER A 8 2.27 28.76 6.70
N VAL A 9 1.47 27.84 6.15
CA VAL A 9 0.86 26.73 6.89
C VAL A 9 1.93 25.73 7.30
N VAL A 10 2.84 25.39 6.38
CA VAL A 10 3.98 24.49 6.63
C VAL A 10 4.91 25.09 7.70
N ASN A 11 5.21 26.38 7.65
CA ASN A 11 6.06 27.04 8.65
C ASN A 11 5.37 27.14 10.02
N ARG A 12 4.06 27.39 10.09
CA ARG A 12 3.30 27.37 11.34
C ARG A 12 3.21 25.97 11.95
N TRP A 13 3.00 24.96 11.12
CA TRP A 13 3.03 23.55 11.53
C TRP A 13 4.41 23.16 12.09
N ARG A 14 5.49 23.60 11.43
CA ARG A 14 6.89 23.39 11.84
C ARG A 14 7.26 24.04 13.18
N GLN A 15 6.60 25.15 13.54
CA GLN A 15 6.82 25.85 14.81
C GLN A 15 5.93 25.33 15.95
N SER A 16 4.85 24.60 15.63
CA SER A 16 3.98 24.02 16.65
C SER A 16 4.64 22.81 17.33
N LYS A 17 4.12 22.38 18.48
CA LYS A 17 4.57 21.14 19.15
C LYS A 17 4.40 19.90 18.25
N TRP A 18 3.51 19.97 17.26
CA TRP A 18 3.20 18.91 16.29
C TRP A 18 4.33 18.71 15.27
N GLY A 19 4.97 19.80 14.81
CA GLY A 19 6.08 19.74 13.86
C GLY A 19 7.47 19.51 14.49
N ARG A 20 7.57 19.56 15.83
CA ARG A 20 8.82 19.37 16.58
C ARG A 20 9.16 17.90 16.92
N GLY A 21 8.42 16.93 16.36
CA GLY A 21 8.72 15.50 16.51
C GLY A 21 8.14 14.85 17.78
N VAL A 22 7.07 15.40 18.35
CA VAL A 22 6.33 14.76 19.46
C VAL A 22 5.30 13.73 18.95
N ILE A 23 4.96 13.77 17.66
CA ILE A 23 3.95 12.89 17.05
C ILE A 23 4.62 12.04 15.97
N ASP A 24 4.58 10.73 16.16
CA ASP A 24 5.08 9.76 15.20
C ASP A 24 4.22 9.69 13.93
N TYR A 25 4.81 9.27 12.81
CA TYR A 25 4.14 9.09 11.52
C TYR A 25 2.96 8.13 11.65
N TRP A 26 3.11 7.10 12.48
CA TRP A 26 2.03 6.20 12.86
C TRP A 26 0.81 6.96 13.39
N THR A 27 1.01 7.84 14.38
CA THR A 27 -0.07 8.65 14.96
C THR A 27 -0.69 9.58 13.93
N LEU A 28 0.11 10.20 13.06
CA LEU A 28 -0.40 11.05 11.98
C LEU A 28 -1.21 10.25 10.95
N HIS A 29 -0.78 9.04 10.63
CA HIS A 29 -1.47 8.14 9.70
C HIS A 29 -2.81 7.65 10.27
N VAL A 30 -2.82 7.20 11.54
CA VAL A 30 -4.05 6.79 12.23
C VAL A 30 -5.02 7.97 12.37
N LEU A 31 -4.52 9.15 12.72
CA LEU A 31 -5.33 10.37 12.79
C LEU A 31 -5.92 10.71 11.41
N PHE A 32 -5.14 10.58 10.34
CA PHE A 32 -5.62 10.80 8.98
C PHE A 32 -6.77 9.85 8.63
N LEU A 33 -6.65 8.55 8.89
CA LEU A 33 -7.71 7.58 8.63
C LEU A 33 -8.96 7.85 9.47
N ALA A 34 -8.79 8.17 10.75
CA ALA A 34 -9.90 8.50 11.65
C ALA A 34 -10.64 9.77 11.20
N ILE A 35 -9.91 10.82 10.82
CA ILE A 35 -10.50 12.06 10.30
C ILE A 35 -11.20 11.78 8.96
N LEU A 36 -10.57 11.03 8.06
CA LEU A 36 -11.15 10.69 6.77
C LEU A 36 -12.48 9.93 6.93
N ALA A 37 -12.53 8.97 7.85
CA ALA A 37 -13.75 8.25 8.16
C ALA A 37 -14.81 9.12 8.83
N LEU A 38 -14.44 10.02 9.75
CA LEU A 38 -15.39 10.95 10.38
C LEU A 38 -15.99 11.94 9.35
N VAL A 39 -15.15 12.51 8.47
CA VAL A 39 -15.60 13.37 7.37
C VAL A 39 -16.50 12.59 6.42
N GLY A 40 -16.14 11.34 6.11
CA GLY A 40 -16.96 10.42 5.34
C GLY A 40 -18.34 10.17 5.97
N ALA A 41 -18.37 9.89 7.27
CA ALA A 41 -19.61 9.65 8.02
C ALA A 41 -20.54 10.87 8.00
N ILE A 42 -19.99 12.07 8.21
CA ILE A 42 -20.74 13.33 8.13
C ILE A 42 -21.31 13.52 6.72
N ALA A 43 -20.52 13.28 5.67
CA ALA A 43 -20.99 13.36 4.29
C ALA A 43 -22.10 12.35 3.98
N LEU A 44 -21.98 11.12 4.49
CA LEU A 44 -23.00 10.07 4.33
C LEU A 44 -24.32 10.44 4.99
N VAL A 45 -24.30 10.97 6.22
CA VAL A 45 -25.50 11.45 6.91
C VAL A 45 -26.10 12.66 6.19
N ALA A 46 -25.28 13.58 5.69
CA ALA A 46 -25.76 14.75 4.96
C ALA A 46 -26.50 14.36 3.67
N ILE A 47 -26.00 13.35 2.94
CA ILE A 47 -26.62 12.85 1.70
C ILE A 47 -27.91 12.07 1.99
N ASN A 48 -27.93 11.31 3.08
CA ASN A 48 -29.06 10.46 3.47
C ASN A 48 -29.84 11.05 4.65
N TRP A 49 -30.08 12.37 4.61
CA TRP A 49 -30.70 13.09 5.71
C TRP A 49 -32.03 12.45 6.13
N GLY A 50 -32.15 12.10 7.42
CA GLY A 50 -33.34 11.45 7.98
C GLY A 50 -33.52 9.97 7.64
N SER A 51 -32.68 9.39 6.77
CA SER A 51 -32.77 7.97 6.35
C SER A 51 -31.66 7.09 6.93
N MET A 52 -30.56 7.67 7.41
CA MET A 52 -29.40 6.94 7.93
C MET A 52 -28.99 7.46 9.31
N ALA A 53 -28.88 6.56 10.29
CA ALA A 53 -28.35 6.91 11.60
C ALA A 53 -26.83 7.20 11.50
N PHE A 54 -26.34 8.12 12.33
CA PHE A 54 -24.90 8.46 12.34
C PHE A 54 -24.00 7.26 12.64
N ILE A 55 -24.48 6.30 13.45
CA ILE A 55 -23.73 5.09 13.80
C ILE A 55 -23.53 4.20 12.57
N ASP A 56 -24.57 4.00 11.76
CA ASP A 56 -24.49 3.23 10.51
C ASP A 56 -23.60 3.93 9.48
N ALA A 57 -23.73 5.26 9.37
CA ALA A 57 -22.88 6.05 8.50
C ALA A 57 -21.40 5.98 8.92
N LEU A 58 -21.11 6.02 10.23
CA LEU A 58 -19.76 5.90 10.75
C LEU A 58 -19.20 4.49 10.52
N PHE A 59 -20.01 3.45 10.73
CA PHE A 59 -19.61 2.07 10.46
C PHE A 59 -19.27 1.88 8.98
N LEU A 60 -20.13 2.36 8.06
CA LEU A 60 -19.87 2.27 6.63
C LEU A 60 -18.65 3.09 6.19
N ALA A 61 -18.49 4.30 6.72
CA ALA A 61 -17.34 5.14 6.40
C ALA A 61 -16.03 4.51 6.88
N MET A 62 -16.01 4.02 8.13
CA MET A 62 -14.86 3.28 8.67
C MET A 62 -14.56 2.05 7.81
N SER A 63 -15.56 1.21 7.54
CA SER A 63 -15.43 0.00 6.71
C SER A 63 -14.89 0.30 5.30
N SER A 64 -15.30 1.42 4.70
CA SER A 64 -14.79 1.87 3.40
C SER A 64 -13.34 2.34 3.48
N VAL A 65 -12.99 3.16 4.49
CA VAL A 65 -11.62 3.68 4.70
C VAL A 65 -10.64 2.58 5.10
N THR A 66 -11.07 1.60 5.90
CA THR A 66 -10.27 0.43 6.28
C THR A 66 -10.32 -0.68 5.25
N VAL A 67 -11.05 -0.49 4.14
CA VAL A 67 -11.09 -1.42 3.00
C VAL A 67 -11.57 -2.81 3.47
N THR A 68 -12.61 -2.85 4.29
CA THR A 68 -13.10 -4.07 4.97
C THR A 68 -14.34 -4.67 4.32
N GLY A 69 -15.20 -3.84 3.70
CA GLY A 69 -16.33 -4.33 2.91
C GLY A 69 -17.59 -4.71 3.68
N LEU A 70 -17.65 -4.43 4.99
CA LEU A 70 -18.83 -4.68 5.80
C LEU A 70 -19.81 -3.51 5.72
N THR A 71 -21.09 -3.81 5.59
CA THR A 71 -22.18 -2.82 5.60
C THR A 71 -23.32 -3.26 6.51
N THR A 72 -24.06 -2.30 7.06
CA THR A 72 -25.27 -2.56 7.87
C THR A 72 -26.56 -2.47 7.06
N PHE A 73 -26.49 -2.05 5.80
CA PHE A 73 -27.63 -1.91 4.90
C PHE A 73 -27.25 -2.27 3.47
N ASP A 74 -28.27 -2.44 2.65
CA ASP A 74 -28.17 -2.74 1.23
C ASP A 74 -27.94 -1.46 0.41
N PHE A 75 -26.98 -1.48 -0.52
CA PHE A 75 -26.71 -0.34 -1.39
C PHE A 75 -27.86 -0.06 -2.38
N ALA A 76 -28.73 -1.04 -2.63
CA ALA A 76 -29.89 -0.88 -3.49
C ALA A 76 -30.96 0.07 -2.89
N THR A 77 -30.97 0.27 -1.57
CA THR A 77 -32.02 1.05 -0.87
C THR A 77 -31.60 2.47 -0.50
N VAL A 78 -30.33 2.83 -0.72
CA VAL A 78 -29.75 4.12 -0.33
C VAL A 78 -29.54 5.06 -1.51
N ASN A 79 -29.37 6.35 -1.21
CA ASN A 79 -29.12 7.37 -2.22
C ASN A 79 -27.85 7.01 -3.04
N PRO A 80 -27.87 7.13 -4.38
CA PRO A 80 -26.69 6.93 -5.23
C PRO A 80 -25.46 7.73 -4.79
N GLY A 81 -25.63 8.90 -4.15
CA GLY A 81 -24.53 9.69 -3.59
C GLY A 81 -23.69 8.93 -2.55
N THR A 82 -24.30 7.99 -1.82
CA THR A 82 -23.62 7.09 -0.86
C THR A 82 -22.53 6.27 -1.54
N THR A 83 -22.83 5.76 -2.75
CA THR A 83 -21.88 4.93 -3.51
C THR A 83 -20.65 5.73 -3.93
N ILE A 84 -20.83 6.99 -4.30
CA ILE A 84 -19.74 7.91 -4.66
C ILE A 84 -18.87 8.21 -3.45
N VAL A 85 -19.46 8.46 -2.28
CA VAL A 85 -18.69 8.68 -1.05
C VAL A 85 -17.90 7.43 -0.68
N CYS A 86 -18.51 6.24 -0.70
CA CYS A 86 -17.81 4.99 -0.42
C CYS A 86 -16.66 4.74 -1.39
N TYR A 87 -16.86 5.01 -2.69
CA TYR A 87 -15.83 4.93 -3.72
C TYR A 87 -14.63 5.84 -3.43
N ILE A 88 -14.89 7.08 -2.99
CA ILE A 88 -13.83 8.02 -2.61
C ILE A 88 -13.10 7.52 -1.36
N LEU A 89 -13.85 7.12 -0.32
CA LEU A 89 -13.27 6.64 0.94
C LEU A 89 -12.39 5.40 0.74
N MET A 90 -12.86 4.40 -0.02
CA MET A 90 -12.06 3.21 -0.31
C MET A 90 -10.81 3.53 -1.13
N SER A 91 -10.89 4.51 -2.04
CA SER A 91 -9.74 4.93 -2.85
C SER A 91 -8.64 5.55 -1.99
N PHE A 92 -9.00 6.45 -1.07
CA PHE A 92 -8.02 7.09 -0.19
C PHE A 92 -7.56 6.19 0.98
N GLY A 93 -8.40 5.24 1.41
CA GLY A 93 -8.09 4.26 2.44
C GLY A 93 -7.22 3.10 1.97
N SER A 94 -7.12 2.88 0.65
CA SER A 94 -6.30 1.79 0.10
C SER A 94 -4.82 1.92 0.45
N THR A 95 -4.23 0.81 0.87
CA THR A 95 -2.78 0.62 1.08
C THR A 95 -1.95 1.09 -0.12
N ILE A 96 -2.42 0.88 -1.35
CA ILE A 96 -1.74 1.28 -2.58
C ILE A 96 -1.65 2.81 -2.65
N VAL A 97 -2.76 3.52 -2.39
CA VAL A 97 -2.81 4.99 -2.42
C VAL A 97 -2.08 5.59 -1.24
N LEU A 98 -2.20 5.00 -0.05
CA LEU A 98 -1.50 5.42 1.17
C LEU A 98 0.03 5.32 1.06
N SER A 99 0.54 4.54 0.10
CA SER A 99 1.98 4.45 -0.17
C SER A 99 2.53 5.60 -1.05
N ILE A 100 1.67 6.40 -1.69
CA ILE A 100 2.05 7.51 -2.56
C ILE A 100 2.63 8.73 -1.79
N PRO A 101 2.01 9.23 -0.70
CA PRO A 101 2.50 10.40 0.02
C PRO A 101 3.95 10.29 0.50
N PRO A 102 4.44 9.14 1.05
CA PRO A 102 5.85 8.97 1.38
C PRO A 102 6.80 9.13 0.18
N VAL A 103 6.41 8.65 -1.00
CA VAL A 103 7.22 8.78 -2.23
C VAL A 103 7.28 10.24 -2.70
N ILE A 104 6.15 10.96 -2.61
CA ILE A 104 6.10 12.40 -2.92
C ILE A 104 6.99 13.19 -1.96
N LEU A 105 6.89 12.92 -0.66
CA LEU A 105 7.70 13.58 0.36
C LEU A 105 9.19 13.34 0.11
N ARG A 106 9.59 12.10 -0.18
CA ARG A 106 10.98 11.76 -0.53
C ARG A 106 11.46 12.56 -1.74
N ARG A 107 10.67 12.59 -2.83
CA ARG A 107 11.00 13.37 -4.03
C ARG A 107 11.18 14.85 -3.71
N PHE A 108 10.33 15.41 -2.84
CA PHE A 108 10.42 16.80 -2.42
C PHE A 108 11.69 17.08 -1.59
N LEU A 109 12.04 16.18 -0.67
CA LEU A 109 13.26 16.29 0.14
C LEU A 109 14.53 16.26 -0.73
N TYR A 110 14.58 15.37 -1.73
CA TYR A 110 15.70 15.33 -2.67
C TYR A 110 15.85 16.62 -3.46
N ARG A 111 14.74 17.19 -3.94
CA ARG A 111 14.77 18.48 -4.65
C ARG A 111 15.33 19.62 -3.79
N GLN A 112 14.99 19.66 -2.50
CA GLN A 112 15.50 20.70 -1.61
C GLN A 112 17.01 20.62 -1.37
N ASN A 113 17.56 19.41 -1.39
CA ASN A 113 19.00 19.19 -1.23
C ASN A 113 19.80 19.58 -2.48
N GLU A 114 19.14 19.68 -3.65
CA GLU A 114 19.79 20.08 -4.90
C GLU A 114 19.82 21.60 -5.14
N ASP A 115 19.03 22.42 -4.42
CA ASP A 115 18.98 23.87 -4.63
C ASP A 115 20.31 24.55 -4.22
N PRO A 116 21.13 25.06 -5.17
CA PRO A 116 22.47 25.60 -4.87
C PRO A 116 22.43 26.87 -4.00
N ALA A 117 21.34 27.63 -4.05
CA ALA A 117 21.12 28.81 -3.22
C ALA A 117 21.07 28.52 -1.71
N LYS A 118 20.80 27.26 -1.30
CA LYS A 118 20.80 26.83 0.11
C LYS A 118 22.09 26.12 0.53
N ALA A 119 22.88 25.63 -0.42
CA ALA A 119 24.17 25.00 -0.15
C ALA A 119 25.22 26.05 0.29
N ALA A 120 25.18 27.27 -0.28
CA ALA A 120 26.06 28.38 0.07
C ALA A 120 25.83 28.94 1.49
N ASP A 121 24.64 28.76 2.06
CA ASP A 121 24.25 29.18 3.42
C ASP A 121 24.43 28.04 4.46
N GLY A 122 25.02 26.91 4.03
CA GLY A 122 24.90 25.60 4.68
C GLY A 122 25.75 25.34 5.91
N GLY A 123 26.85 26.09 6.12
CA GLY A 123 27.83 25.80 7.18
C GLY A 123 27.27 25.81 8.61
N ARG A 124 26.20 26.58 8.87
CA ARG A 124 25.50 26.62 10.18
C ARG A 124 24.20 25.80 10.21
N ARG A 125 23.74 25.29 9.06
CA ARG A 125 22.45 24.58 8.92
C ARG A 125 22.60 23.07 8.79
N GLN A 126 23.78 22.57 8.43
CA GLN A 126 24.07 21.14 8.28
C GLN A 126 23.79 20.34 9.57
N HIS A 127 23.97 20.96 10.74
CA HIS A 127 23.59 20.37 12.03
C HIS A 127 22.06 20.35 12.27
N ARG A 128 21.28 21.24 11.62
CA ARG A 128 19.81 21.32 11.71
C ARG A 128 19.08 20.44 10.69
N THR A 129 19.67 20.18 9.52
CA THR A 129 19.14 19.23 8.52
C THR A 129 19.48 17.78 8.85
N ALA A 130 20.60 17.52 9.54
CA ALA A 130 20.87 16.22 10.15
C ALA A 130 19.78 15.82 11.18
N MET A 131 19.17 16.79 11.87
CA MET A 131 17.98 16.55 12.69
C MET A 131 16.70 16.31 11.86
N LEU A 132 16.50 16.98 10.71
CA LEU A 132 15.32 16.70 9.85
C LEU A 132 15.37 15.30 9.23
N GLY A 133 16.55 14.92 8.71
CA GLY A 133 16.81 13.57 8.25
C GLY A 133 16.72 12.59 9.42
N GLY A 134 17.29 12.92 10.57
CA GLY A 134 17.28 12.10 11.77
C GLY A 134 15.91 11.94 12.44
N THR A 135 14.99 12.89 12.35
CA THR A 135 13.64 12.82 12.95
C THR A 135 12.65 12.23 11.95
N VAL A 136 12.68 12.58 10.67
CA VAL A 136 11.85 11.89 9.66
C VAL A 136 12.33 10.44 9.47
N SER A 137 13.63 10.17 9.58
CA SER A 137 14.20 8.82 9.60
C SER A 137 13.93 8.10 10.92
N ARG A 138 14.01 8.75 12.11
CA ARG A 138 13.62 8.11 13.40
C ARG A 138 12.12 7.84 13.49
N THR A 139 11.29 8.73 12.96
CA THR A 139 9.84 8.55 12.91
C THR A 139 9.43 7.52 11.84
N PHE A 140 10.20 7.41 10.75
CA PHE A 140 10.13 6.29 9.82
C PHE A 140 10.64 4.98 10.46
N MET A 141 11.66 5.02 11.34
CA MET A 141 12.12 3.89 12.16
C MET A 141 11.11 3.50 13.24
N SER A 142 10.21 4.39 13.68
CA SER A 142 9.11 4.07 14.62
C SER A 142 7.95 3.35 13.91
N PHE A 143 7.60 3.76 12.69
CA PHE A 143 6.66 3.03 11.82
C PHE A 143 7.25 1.71 11.30
N ALA A 144 8.53 1.72 10.95
CA ALA A 144 9.28 0.50 10.74
C ALA A 144 9.37 -0.28 12.07
N GLY A 145 9.44 0.35 13.24
CA GLY A 145 9.53 -0.32 14.53
C GLY A 145 8.32 -1.21 14.86
N SER A 146 7.11 -0.88 14.41
CA SER A 146 5.90 -1.70 14.67
C SER A 146 5.58 -2.74 13.59
N GLN A 147 6.29 -2.74 12.45
CA GLN A 147 6.11 -3.70 11.34
C GLN A 147 7.42 -4.22 10.69
N PHE A 148 8.60 -3.75 11.09
CA PHE A 148 9.85 -3.85 10.32
C PHE A 148 11.10 -3.26 11.04
N SER A 149 11.76 -4.02 11.91
CA SER A 149 13.12 -3.67 12.34
C SER A 149 14.09 -3.80 11.16
N LEU A 150 14.48 -2.69 10.53
CA LEU A 150 15.64 -2.64 9.62
C LEU A 150 16.52 -1.43 9.91
N GLY A 151 17.80 -1.75 10.13
CA GLY A 151 18.91 -0.83 10.29
C GLY A 151 18.98 0.20 9.18
N LEU A 152 18.68 1.43 9.54
CA LEU A 152 19.20 2.64 8.92
C LEU A 152 20.24 3.20 9.91
N GLU A 153 21.31 2.45 10.14
CA GLU A 153 22.51 3.11 10.66
C GLU A 153 23.05 3.95 9.51
N SER A 154 22.91 5.26 9.66
CA SER A 154 23.66 6.20 8.86
C SER A 154 25.13 5.87 9.08
N THR A 155 25.78 5.30 8.09
CA THR A 155 27.24 5.41 7.96
C THR A 155 27.56 6.90 7.79
N VAL A 156 27.61 7.61 8.92
CA VAL A 156 28.54 8.72 9.10
C VAL A 156 29.87 8.03 9.33
N ASP A 157 30.48 7.59 8.23
CA ASP A 157 31.85 7.12 8.25
C ASP A 157 32.71 8.38 8.39
N GLY A 158 32.96 8.75 9.64
CA GLY A 158 34.01 9.69 10.00
C GLY A 158 35.32 8.91 9.98
N GLY A 159 36.02 8.98 8.85
CA GLY A 159 37.31 8.32 8.64
C GLY A 159 37.97 8.88 7.39
N ASP A 160 38.59 10.04 7.56
CA ASP A 160 39.47 10.66 6.59
C ASP A 160 40.65 9.72 6.29
N VAL A 161 40.72 9.20 5.06
CA VAL A 161 41.96 8.71 4.47
C VAL A 161 42.04 9.28 3.06
N GLY A 162 43.07 10.11 2.86
CA GLY A 162 43.29 10.96 1.71
C GLY A 162 43.13 10.26 0.35
N GLY A 163 42.48 10.98 -0.54
CA GLY A 163 42.38 10.67 -1.97
C GLY A 163 41.58 11.76 -2.66
N GLU A 164 42.27 12.77 -3.19
CA GLU A 164 41.70 13.85 -4.00
C GLU A 164 40.90 13.29 -5.20
N HIS A 165 39.60 13.02 -5.08
CA HIS A 165 38.71 12.77 -6.22
C HIS A 165 37.29 13.33 -5.96
N GLY A 166 37.09 14.59 -6.38
CA GLY A 166 35.84 15.07 -7.00
C GLY A 166 34.60 15.32 -6.13
N ALA A 167 34.32 16.60 -5.84
CA ALA A 167 33.04 17.13 -5.36
C ALA A 167 31.80 16.79 -6.26
N GLY A 168 31.99 16.10 -7.38
CA GLY A 168 30.92 15.64 -8.27
C GLY A 168 30.21 14.34 -7.85
N GLY A 169 30.82 13.51 -6.99
CA GLY A 169 30.26 12.19 -6.65
C GLY A 169 28.97 12.22 -5.82
N HIS A 170 28.86 13.17 -4.89
CA HIS A 170 27.71 13.27 -3.98
C HIS A 170 26.47 13.87 -4.67
N HIS A 171 26.67 14.82 -5.60
CA HIS A 171 25.62 15.42 -6.41
C HIS A 171 24.97 14.42 -7.37
N ILE A 172 25.75 13.52 -7.98
CA ILE A 172 25.23 12.53 -8.94
C ILE A 172 24.28 11.54 -8.24
N LYS A 173 24.61 11.11 -7.01
CA LYS A 173 23.80 10.14 -6.25
C LYS A 173 22.42 10.72 -5.87
N SER A 174 22.37 11.97 -5.40
CA SER A 174 21.12 12.64 -5.02
C SER A 174 20.17 12.80 -6.22
N ARG A 175 20.72 13.12 -7.41
CA ARG A 175 19.94 13.31 -8.63
C ARG A 175 19.33 12.02 -9.16
N THR A 176 20.07 10.91 -9.09
CA THR A 176 19.51 9.60 -9.47
C THR A 176 18.40 9.14 -8.53
N GLU A 177 18.47 9.48 -7.24
CA GLU A 177 17.42 9.18 -6.26
C GLU A 177 16.15 10.01 -6.52
N TYR A 178 16.31 11.30 -6.87
CA TYR A 178 15.20 12.17 -7.28
C TYR A 178 14.49 11.65 -8.54
N ASP A 179 15.26 11.31 -9.59
CA ASP A 179 14.73 10.79 -10.85
C ASP A 179 14.03 9.43 -10.63
N ALA A 180 14.60 8.56 -9.80
CA ALA A 180 14.00 7.28 -9.42
C ALA A 180 12.67 7.45 -8.67
N ALA A 181 12.59 8.36 -7.71
CA ALA A 181 11.35 8.65 -6.99
C ALA A 181 10.26 9.23 -7.91
N GLY A 182 10.65 10.11 -8.84
CA GLY A 182 9.73 10.64 -9.86
C GLY A 182 9.19 9.57 -10.81
N MET A 183 10.07 8.67 -11.25
CA MET A 183 9.68 7.57 -12.13
C MET A 183 8.79 6.55 -11.42
N LEU A 184 9.10 6.24 -10.16
CA LEU A 184 8.28 5.36 -9.33
C LEU A 184 6.88 5.92 -9.16
N LEU A 185 6.75 7.21 -8.82
CA LEU A 185 5.44 7.87 -8.71
C LEU A 185 4.62 7.77 -10.01
N SER A 186 5.27 7.97 -11.16
CA SER A 186 4.60 7.84 -12.46
C SER A 186 4.13 6.41 -12.72
N ILE A 187 4.92 5.39 -12.35
CA ILE A 187 4.55 3.98 -12.50
C ILE A 187 3.35 3.63 -11.60
N TYR A 188 3.33 4.12 -10.36
CA TYR A 188 2.22 3.93 -9.43
C TYR A 188 0.90 4.49 -9.99
N LEU A 189 0.91 5.74 -10.44
CA LEU A 189 -0.28 6.39 -10.99
C LEU A 189 -0.75 5.70 -12.28
N ALA A 190 0.18 5.37 -13.18
CA ALA A 190 -0.12 4.64 -14.40
C ALA A 190 -0.71 3.25 -14.11
N TYR A 191 -0.23 2.56 -13.06
CA TYR A 191 -0.74 1.26 -12.66
C TYR A 191 -2.18 1.34 -12.14
N ILE A 192 -2.45 2.24 -11.19
CA ILE A 192 -3.78 2.39 -10.59
C ILE A 192 -4.81 2.74 -11.67
N ILE A 193 -4.49 3.73 -12.51
CA ILE A 193 -5.39 4.17 -13.58
C ILE A 193 -5.53 3.10 -14.65
N GLY A 194 -4.43 2.48 -15.08
CA GLY A 194 -4.42 1.49 -16.15
C GLY A 194 -5.19 0.22 -15.82
N VAL A 195 -4.97 -0.35 -14.62
CA VAL A 195 -5.67 -1.56 -14.18
C VAL A 195 -7.16 -1.28 -13.95
N GLN A 196 -7.51 -0.13 -13.35
CA GLN A 196 -8.92 0.23 -13.17
C GLN A 196 -9.61 0.49 -14.51
N ALA A 197 -8.99 1.24 -15.43
CA ALA A 197 -9.57 1.46 -16.76
C ALA A 197 -9.78 0.13 -17.50
N MET A 198 -8.82 -0.80 -17.43
CA MET A 198 -8.96 -2.13 -18.01
C MET A 198 -10.11 -2.91 -17.39
N GLY A 199 -10.23 -2.93 -16.06
CA GLY A 199 -11.33 -3.62 -15.38
C GLY A 199 -12.70 -3.03 -15.73
N VAL A 200 -12.82 -1.71 -15.80
CA VAL A 200 -14.05 -1.01 -16.17
C VAL A 200 -14.46 -1.32 -17.61
N ILE A 201 -13.50 -1.37 -18.54
CA ILE A 201 -13.79 -1.74 -19.92
C ILE A 201 -14.25 -3.19 -20.01
N LEU A 202 -13.53 -4.14 -19.38
CA LEU A 202 -13.86 -5.56 -19.45
C LEU A 202 -15.22 -5.86 -18.80
N LEU A 203 -15.44 -5.43 -17.56
CA LEU A 203 -16.69 -5.67 -16.83
C LEU A 203 -17.84 -4.82 -17.37
N GLY A 204 -17.60 -3.56 -17.70
CA GLY A 204 -18.63 -2.65 -18.20
C GLY A 204 -19.13 -3.02 -19.57
N ALA A 205 -18.25 -3.46 -20.47
CA ALA A 205 -18.65 -3.90 -21.79
C ALA A 205 -19.43 -5.22 -21.74
N HIS A 206 -19.01 -6.17 -20.88
CA HIS A 206 -19.78 -7.40 -20.63
C HIS A 206 -21.15 -7.11 -20.02
N ALA A 207 -21.22 -6.23 -19.01
CA ALA A 207 -22.47 -5.81 -18.37
C ALA A 207 -23.42 -5.06 -19.33
N ALA A 208 -22.89 -4.40 -20.36
CA ALA A 208 -23.68 -3.69 -21.35
C ALA A 208 -24.16 -4.61 -22.50
N TRP A 209 -23.33 -5.56 -22.94
CA TRP A 209 -23.63 -6.44 -24.07
C TRP A 209 -24.41 -7.70 -23.68
N ASN A 210 -24.22 -8.23 -22.48
CA ASN A 210 -24.98 -9.39 -22.02
C ASN A 210 -26.38 -8.96 -21.56
N LEU A 211 -27.41 -9.33 -22.31
CA LEU A 211 -28.80 -8.94 -22.07
C LEU A 211 -29.31 -9.40 -20.71
N ASP A 212 -28.94 -10.60 -20.28
CA ASP A 212 -29.39 -11.16 -18.99
C ASP A 212 -28.79 -10.39 -17.82
N MET A 213 -27.49 -10.15 -17.87
CA MET A 213 -26.78 -9.37 -16.84
C MET A 213 -27.26 -7.92 -16.81
N ARG A 214 -27.47 -7.31 -17.98
CA ARG A 214 -28.02 -5.96 -18.09
C ARG A 214 -29.40 -5.88 -17.47
N ALA A 215 -30.28 -6.85 -17.73
CA ALA A 215 -31.62 -6.90 -17.15
C ALA A 215 -31.56 -7.00 -15.62
N LEU A 216 -30.67 -7.84 -15.07
CA LEU A 216 -30.48 -7.95 -13.62
C LEU A 216 -30.00 -6.65 -12.98
N ILE A 217 -29.02 -5.97 -13.57
CA ILE A 217 -28.47 -4.71 -13.03
C ILE A 217 -29.49 -3.56 -13.14
N VAL A 218 -30.17 -3.46 -14.29
CA VAL A 218 -31.20 -2.44 -14.51
C VAL A 218 -32.42 -2.68 -13.62
N ALA A 219 -32.75 -3.94 -13.30
CA ALA A 219 -33.80 -4.27 -12.32
C ALA A 219 -33.49 -3.74 -10.92
N GLN A 220 -32.22 -3.57 -10.56
CA GLN A 220 -31.79 -2.93 -9.31
C GLN A 220 -31.69 -1.39 -9.42
N GLY A 221 -32.14 -0.80 -10.54
CA GLY A 221 -32.07 0.66 -10.76
C GLY A 221 -30.66 1.18 -11.03
N LEU A 222 -29.69 0.31 -11.32
CA LEU A 222 -28.29 0.66 -11.52
C LEU A 222 -27.94 0.81 -13.01
N ASN A 223 -27.00 1.70 -13.31
CA ASN A 223 -26.39 1.77 -14.63
C ASN A 223 -25.25 0.73 -14.74
N PRO A 224 -25.20 -0.11 -15.80
CA PRO A 224 -24.15 -1.12 -15.98
C PRO A 224 -22.72 -0.57 -15.92
N TRP A 225 -22.48 0.61 -16.48
CA TRP A 225 -21.15 1.23 -16.46
C TRP A 225 -20.79 1.79 -15.08
N ALA A 226 -21.75 2.37 -14.36
CA ALA A 226 -21.53 2.86 -13.00
C ALA A 226 -21.25 1.69 -12.04
N TRP A 227 -21.98 0.58 -12.20
CA TRP A 227 -21.69 -0.66 -11.50
C TRP A 227 -20.29 -1.17 -11.80
N ALA A 228 -19.88 -1.19 -13.08
CA ALA A 228 -18.55 -1.66 -13.46
C ALA A 228 -17.42 -0.79 -12.87
N VAL A 229 -17.60 0.53 -12.81
CA VAL A 229 -16.66 1.45 -12.13
C VAL A 229 -16.51 1.09 -10.66
N PHE A 230 -17.63 1.00 -9.94
CA PHE A 230 -17.61 0.71 -8.51
C PHE A 230 -17.05 -0.69 -8.22
N HIS A 231 -17.52 -1.70 -8.96
CA HIS A 231 -17.12 -3.09 -8.79
C HIS A 231 -15.64 -3.30 -9.11
N THR A 232 -15.13 -2.65 -10.17
CA THR A 232 -13.70 -2.71 -10.52
C THR A 232 -12.83 -2.14 -9.42
N SER A 233 -13.17 -0.97 -8.89
CA SER A 233 -12.37 -0.34 -7.84
C SER A 233 -12.49 -1.10 -6.51
N SER A 234 -13.66 -1.63 -6.19
CA SER A 234 -13.86 -2.50 -5.03
C SER A 234 -13.04 -3.79 -5.13
N CYS A 235 -12.97 -4.43 -6.31
CA CYS A 235 -12.07 -5.56 -6.56
C CYS A 235 -10.60 -5.16 -6.50
N PHE A 236 -10.20 -4.04 -7.11
CA PHE A 236 -8.80 -3.63 -7.17
C PHE A 236 -8.21 -3.23 -5.82
N TYR A 237 -9.00 -2.57 -4.97
CA TYR A 237 -8.56 -2.22 -3.62
C TYR A 237 -8.77 -3.36 -2.61
N ASN A 238 -9.46 -4.44 -3.00
CA ASN A 238 -9.87 -5.54 -2.13
C ASN A 238 -10.79 -5.06 -1.00
N VAL A 239 -11.87 -4.37 -1.35
CA VAL A 239 -12.83 -3.85 -0.37
C VAL A 239 -13.91 -4.87 -0.09
N GLY A 240 -14.58 -5.39 -1.13
CA GLY A 240 -15.70 -6.33 -1.00
C GLY A 240 -17.08 -5.68 -0.96
N LEU A 241 -17.17 -4.35 -1.03
CA LEU A 241 -18.44 -3.66 -1.22
C LEU A 241 -18.99 -3.94 -2.61
N SER A 242 -20.26 -4.30 -2.70
CA SER A 242 -21.00 -4.47 -3.96
C SER A 242 -22.20 -3.55 -3.97
N LEU A 243 -22.57 -3.03 -5.14
CA LEU A 243 -23.83 -2.29 -5.31
C LEU A 243 -25.04 -3.23 -5.43
N LEU A 244 -24.80 -4.51 -5.74
CA LEU A 244 -25.84 -5.52 -5.85
C LEU A 244 -26.21 -6.04 -4.45
N PRO A 245 -27.49 -6.39 -4.23
CA PRO A 245 -27.90 -7.04 -2.99
C PRO A 245 -27.18 -8.38 -2.84
N ASN A 246 -26.82 -8.76 -1.61
CA ASN A 246 -26.12 -10.00 -1.30
C ASN A 246 -24.82 -10.19 -2.12
N SER A 247 -24.02 -9.13 -2.21
CA SER A 247 -22.71 -9.10 -2.86
C SER A 247 -22.74 -9.52 -4.34
N LEU A 248 -22.25 -10.72 -4.68
CA LEU A 248 -22.21 -11.23 -6.06
C LEU A 248 -23.09 -12.46 -6.29
N SER A 249 -23.96 -12.79 -5.34
CA SER A 249 -24.86 -13.95 -5.45
C SER A 249 -25.75 -13.94 -6.70
N LEU A 250 -26.23 -12.77 -7.11
CA LEU A 250 -27.00 -12.61 -8.36
C LEU A 250 -26.19 -12.94 -9.62
N LEU A 251 -24.87 -12.79 -9.56
CA LEU A 251 -23.95 -13.01 -10.69
C LEU A 251 -23.18 -14.34 -10.58
N GLN A 252 -23.61 -15.24 -9.70
CA GLN A 252 -22.95 -16.52 -9.45
C GLN A 252 -22.82 -17.42 -10.69
N TYR A 253 -23.72 -17.25 -11.67
CA TYR A 253 -23.74 -18.06 -12.89
C TYR A 253 -22.86 -17.50 -14.02
N ASP A 254 -22.37 -16.26 -13.87
CA ASP A 254 -21.59 -15.57 -14.89
C ASP A 254 -20.09 -15.77 -14.66
N ASN A 255 -19.54 -16.76 -15.36
CA ASN A 255 -18.12 -17.10 -15.27
C ASN A 255 -17.20 -15.93 -15.64
N TYR A 256 -17.62 -15.04 -16.54
CA TYR A 256 -16.79 -13.94 -17.00
C TYR A 256 -16.55 -12.94 -15.87
N VAL A 257 -17.62 -12.54 -15.17
CA VAL A 257 -17.52 -11.63 -14.02
C VAL A 257 -16.63 -12.25 -12.94
N LEU A 258 -16.83 -13.53 -12.61
CA LEU A 258 -16.05 -14.21 -11.57
C LEU A 258 -14.55 -14.23 -11.91
N VAL A 259 -14.18 -14.60 -13.14
CA VAL A 259 -12.78 -14.67 -13.55
C VAL A 259 -12.13 -13.29 -13.55
N ILE A 260 -12.79 -12.28 -14.12
CA ILE A 260 -12.23 -10.92 -14.16
C ILE A 260 -12.11 -10.33 -12.74
N SER A 261 -13.10 -10.55 -11.88
CA SER A 261 -13.02 -10.14 -10.48
C SER A 261 -11.91 -10.86 -9.71
N CYS A 262 -11.69 -12.16 -9.93
CA CYS A 262 -10.53 -12.87 -9.38
C CYS A 262 -9.20 -12.22 -9.80
N LEU A 263 -9.06 -11.90 -11.09
CA LEU A 263 -7.84 -11.29 -11.62
C LEU A 263 -7.63 -9.89 -11.02
N LEU A 264 -8.68 -9.09 -10.89
CA LEU A 264 -8.62 -7.76 -10.28
C LEU A 264 -8.27 -7.84 -8.78
N LEU A 265 -8.85 -8.77 -8.03
CA LEU A 265 -8.52 -9.03 -6.61
C LEU A 265 -7.07 -9.49 -6.43
N ALA A 266 -6.58 -10.33 -7.34
CA ALA A 266 -5.20 -10.80 -7.31
C ALA A 266 -4.22 -9.67 -7.61
N VAL A 267 -4.42 -8.96 -8.72
CA VAL A 267 -3.58 -7.83 -9.18
C VAL A 267 -3.72 -6.60 -8.26
N GLY A 268 -4.80 -6.51 -7.51
CA GLY A 268 -5.06 -5.48 -6.52
C GLY A 268 -4.11 -5.50 -5.32
N ASN A 269 -4.65 -5.35 -4.12
CA ASN A 269 -3.85 -5.21 -2.90
C ASN A 269 -2.95 -6.44 -2.62
N CYS A 270 -3.38 -7.64 -3.03
CA CYS A 270 -2.64 -8.88 -2.76
C CYS A 270 -1.28 -8.98 -3.47
N LEU A 271 -1.26 -8.84 -4.81
CA LEU A 271 -0.04 -9.01 -5.62
C LEU A 271 0.52 -7.69 -6.14
N PHE A 272 0.04 -6.54 -5.64
CA PHE A 272 0.58 -5.23 -6.00
C PHE A 272 2.13 -5.17 -5.96
N PRO A 273 2.81 -5.68 -4.91
CA PRO A 273 4.27 -5.66 -4.86
C PRO A 273 4.95 -6.48 -5.97
N VAL A 274 4.34 -7.61 -6.35
CA VAL A 274 4.83 -8.50 -7.41
C VAL A 274 4.67 -7.82 -8.76
N MET A 275 3.47 -7.30 -9.03
CA MET A 275 3.15 -6.62 -10.28
C MET A 275 4.02 -5.38 -10.47
N LEU A 276 4.20 -4.58 -9.42
CA LEU A 276 5.07 -3.41 -9.44
C LEU A 276 6.51 -3.77 -9.85
N ARG A 277 7.09 -4.82 -9.25
CA ARG A 277 8.46 -5.26 -9.59
C ARG A 277 8.55 -5.75 -11.03
N TRP A 278 7.59 -6.57 -11.47
CA TRP A 278 7.56 -7.06 -12.85
C TRP A 278 7.42 -5.95 -13.86
N ILE A 279 6.59 -4.94 -13.61
CA ILE A 279 6.47 -3.75 -14.46
C ILE A 279 7.81 -3.01 -14.54
N ILE A 280 8.48 -2.77 -13.41
CA ILE A 280 9.79 -2.08 -13.38
C ILE A 280 10.83 -2.87 -14.18
N VAL A 281 10.89 -4.19 -14.01
CA VAL A 281 11.82 -5.07 -14.73
C VAL A 281 11.50 -5.12 -16.22
N ALA A 282 10.22 -5.23 -16.58
CA ALA A 282 9.75 -5.21 -17.96
C ALA A 282 10.11 -3.88 -18.65
N LEU A 283 9.91 -2.75 -17.96
CA LEU A 283 10.26 -1.43 -18.50
C LEU A 283 11.78 -1.26 -18.65
N HIS A 284 12.58 -1.85 -17.76
CA HIS A 284 14.04 -1.84 -17.88
C HIS A 284 14.55 -2.75 -19.02
N ARG A 285 13.91 -3.90 -19.24
CA ARG A 285 14.33 -4.89 -20.26
C ARG A 285 13.81 -4.56 -21.66
N TYR A 286 12.55 -4.16 -21.76
CA TYR A 286 11.84 -3.99 -23.03
C TYR A 286 11.52 -2.54 -23.37
N GLY A 287 11.54 -1.61 -22.40
CA GLY A 287 11.07 -0.23 -22.63
C GLY A 287 11.95 0.60 -23.57
N GLY A 288 13.07 0.09 -24.08
CA GLY A 288 13.96 0.80 -25.01
C GLY A 288 14.58 2.09 -24.43
N LEU A 289 14.34 2.38 -23.14
CA LEU A 289 14.72 3.63 -22.48
C LEU A 289 16.24 3.79 -22.47
N ARG A 290 16.72 4.98 -22.88
CA ARG A 290 18.15 5.35 -22.86
C ARG A 290 18.38 6.56 -21.96
N GLY A 291 19.59 6.68 -21.42
CA GLY A 291 20.00 7.84 -20.59
C GLY A 291 19.41 7.82 -19.17
N ARG A 292 18.80 8.94 -18.76
CA ARG A 292 18.31 9.20 -17.40
C ARG A 292 17.29 8.17 -16.88
N PRO A 293 16.17 7.86 -17.59
CA PRO A 293 15.15 6.93 -17.08
C PRO A 293 15.69 5.51 -16.86
N ARG A 294 16.65 5.07 -17.68
CA ARG A 294 17.28 3.75 -17.48
C ARG A 294 18.15 3.68 -16.23
N ARG A 295 18.84 4.77 -15.86
CA ARG A 295 19.61 4.86 -14.61
C ARG A 295 18.68 4.86 -13.40
N ALA A 296 17.57 5.60 -13.48
CA ALA A 296 16.52 5.61 -12.46
C ALA A 296 15.93 4.20 -12.22
N LEU A 297 15.51 3.50 -13.28
CA LEU A 297 15.04 2.11 -13.19
C LEU A 297 16.09 1.16 -12.60
N ARG A 298 17.34 1.29 -13.02
CA ARG A 298 18.44 0.47 -12.48
C ARG A 298 18.64 0.71 -10.99
N PHE A 299 18.50 1.96 -10.55
CA PHE A 299 18.56 2.30 -9.12
C PHE A 299 17.40 1.65 -8.34
N LEU A 300 16.18 1.69 -8.87
CA LEU A 300 15.00 1.05 -8.24
C LEU A 300 15.19 -0.46 -8.08
N ILE A 301 15.72 -1.13 -9.10
CA ILE A 301 15.95 -2.59 -9.07
C ILE A 301 17.03 -2.95 -8.06
N ARG A 302 18.09 -2.14 -7.96
CA ARG A 302 19.25 -2.43 -7.09
C ARG A 302 19.01 -2.09 -5.62
N ASN A 303 18.20 -1.06 -5.34
CA ASN A 303 17.87 -0.61 -3.99
C ASN A 303 16.35 -0.60 -3.74
N PRO A 304 15.68 -1.78 -3.79
CA PRO A 304 14.23 -1.86 -3.78
C PRO A 304 13.60 -1.27 -2.50
N ARG A 305 14.09 -1.69 -1.32
CA ARG A 305 13.60 -1.24 0.00
C ARG A 305 13.87 0.25 0.28
N ARG A 306 14.84 0.85 -0.40
CA ARG A 306 15.16 2.29 -0.26
C ARG A 306 14.22 3.15 -1.08
N ALA A 307 13.61 2.62 -2.14
CA ALA A 307 12.73 3.35 -3.04
C ALA A 307 11.27 3.38 -2.57
N SER A 308 10.68 2.22 -2.28
CA SER A 308 9.30 2.09 -1.77
C SER A 308 9.16 0.89 -0.84
N ILE A 309 8.16 0.96 0.05
CA ILE A 309 7.80 -0.10 1.00
C ILE A 309 7.28 -1.34 0.24
N HIS A 310 6.52 -1.15 -0.84
CA HIS A 310 5.96 -2.24 -1.65
C HIS A 310 6.94 -2.79 -2.70
N LEU A 311 8.19 -2.34 -2.73
CA LEU A 311 9.18 -2.86 -3.65
C LEU A 311 10.09 -3.85 -2.91
N PHE A 312 9.78 -5.14 -3.05
CA PHE A 312 10.58 -6.22 -2.48
C PHE A 312 11.77 -6.60 -3.39
N PRO A 313 12.86 -7.17 -2.84
CA PRO A 313 13.92 -7.77 -3.65
C PRO A 313 13.45 -9.07 -4.34
N ASP A 314 14.20 -9.54 -5.34
CA ASP A 314 13.76 -10.60 -6.27
C ASP A 314 13.31 -11.88 -5.57
N LYS A 315 14.06 -12.35 -4.58
CA LYS A 315 13.79 -13.63 -3.90
C LYS A 315 12.52 -13.54 -3.06
N GLU A 316 12.33 -12.42 -2.36
CA GLU A 316 11.16 -12.15 -1.53
C GLU A 316 9.90 -11.96 -2.39
N THR A 317 10.01 -11.35 -3.57
CA THR A 317 8.88 -11.25 -4.50
C THR A 317 8.39 -12.63 -4.96
N TRP A 318 9.31 -13.54 -5.31
CA TRP A 318 8.95 -14.91 -5.66
C TRP A 318 8.39 -15.70 -4.48
N PHE A 319 8.96 -15.53 -3.29
CA PHE A 319 8.46 -16.16 -2.07
C PHE A 319 7.03 -15.70 -1.73
N LEU A 320 6.74 -14.40 -1.87
CA LEU A 320 5.41 -13.84 -1.66
C LEU A 320 4.41 -14.40 -2.67
N LEU A 321 4.78 -14.45 -3.96
CA LEU A 321 3.94 -15.05 -4.99
C LEU A 321 3.66 -16.54 -4.72
N LEU A 322 4.70 -17.31 -4.40
CA LEU A 322 4.58 -18.75 -4.15
C LEU A 322 3.74 -19.03 -2.90
N THR A 323 3.93 -18.24 -1.83
CA THR A 323 3.11 -18.33 -0.62
C THR A 323 1.65 -17.99 -0.91
N TRP A 324 1.41 -16.95 -1.72
CA TRP A 324 0.06 -16.58 -2.12
C TRP A 324 -0.64 -17.70 -2.90
N VAL A 325 0.03 -18.26 -3.91
CA VAL A 325 -0.48 -19.38 -4.72
C VAL A 325 -0.67 -20.64 -3.88
N ALA A 326 0.27 -20.97 -2.99
CA ALA A 326 0.17 -22.16 -2.14
C ALA A 326 -1.05 -22.08 -1.21
N ILE A 327 -1.26 -20.94 -0.55
CA ILE A 327 -2.44 -20.70 0.30
C ILE A 327 -3.74 -20.89 -0.49
N LEU A 328 -3.83 -20.30 -1.69
CA LEU A 328 -5.01 -20.48 -2.53
C LEU A 328 -5.22 -21.93 -2.96
N PHE A 329 -4.16 -22.62 -3.33
CA PHE A 329 -4.21 -24.03 -3.71
C PHE A 329 -4.76 -24.90 -2.58
N PHE A 330 -4.24 -24.73 -1.36
CA PHE A 330 -4.71 -25.47 -0.19
C PHE A 330 -6.15 -25.12 0.18
N GLN A 331 -6.54 -23.85 0.07
CA GLN A 331 -7.91 -23.44 0.34
C GLN A 331 -8.89 -24.04 -0.67
N VAL A 332 -8.60 -23.94 -1.97
CA VAL A 332 -9.44 -24.51 -3.03
C VAL A 332 -9.60 -26.02 -2.86
N ILE A 333 -8.51 -26.74 -2.55
CA ILE A 333 -8.56 -28.18 -2.27
C ILE A 333 -9.43 -28.46 -1.05
N GLY A 334 -9.27 -27.70 0.04
CA GLY A 334 -10.11 -27.84 1.22
C GLY A 334 -11.60 -27.70 0.87
N LEU A 335 -11.97 -26.66 0.14
CA LEU A 335 -13.36 -26.44 -0.28
C LEU A 335 -13.89 -27.56 -1.19
N LEU A 336 -13.07 -28.05 -2.12
CA LEU A 336 -13.42 -29.17 -2.99
C LEU A 336 -13.58 -30.49 -2.23
N VAL A 337 -12.77 -30.74 -1.20
CA VAL A 337 -12.86 -31.98 -0.42
C VAL A 337 -14.11 -31.99 0.46
N PHE A 338 -14.41 -30.86 1.13
CA PHE A 338 -15.46 -30.83 2.13
C PHE A 338 -16.85 -30.47 1.58
N ASP A 339 -16.95 -29.66 0.53
CA ASP A 339 -18.24 -29.07 0.11
C ASP A 339 -18.64 -29.40 -1.34
N PHE A 340 -17.86 -30.19 -2.07
CA PHE A 340 -18.18 -30.53 -3.47
C PHE A 340 -19.50 -31.29 -3.64
N HIS A 341 -19.89 -32.09 -2.65
CA HIS A 341 -21.14 -32.88 -2.65
C HIS A 341 -22.28 -32.22 -1.86
N ASN A 342 -22.13 -30.97 -1.43
CA ASN A 342 -23.18 -30.30 -0.65
C ASN A 342 -24.42 -30.05 -1.55
N PRO A 343 -25.62 -30.45 -1.09
CA PRO A 343 -26.87 -30.33 -1.85
C PRO A 343 -27.21 -28.88 -2.23
N ASN A 344 -26.70 -27.89 -1.49
CA ASN A 344 -26.89 -26.48 -1.79
C ASN A 344 -26.27 -26.07 -3.14
N PHE A 345 -25.30 -26.85 -3.65
CA PHE A 345 -24.69 -26.63 -4.97
C PHE A 345 -25.21 -27.58 -6.05
N ALA A 346 -26.25 -28.38 -5.78
CA ALA A 346 -26.76 -29.39 -6.70
C ALA A 346 -27.14 -28.82 -8.08
N ALA A 347 -27.63 -27.57 -8.12
CA ALA A 347 -28.03 -26.86 -9.34
C ALA A 347 -26.85 -26.48 -10.26
N LEU A 348 -25.61 -26.46 -9.75
CA LEU A 348 -24.42 -26.06 -10.51
C LEU A 348 -23.72 -27.27 -11.12
N THR A 349 -23.27 -27.12 -12.39
CA THR A 349 -22.38 -28.10 -13.03
C THR A 349 -21.06 -28.19 -12.28
N GLN A 350 -20.41 -29.36 -12.32
CA GLN A 350 -19.18 -29.62 -11.57
C GLN A 350 -18.07 -28.59 -11.87
N LEU A 351 -17.91 -28.19 -13.14
CA LEU A 351 -16.92 -27.18 -13.53
C LEU A 351 -17.22 -25.80 -12.94
N LYS A 352 -18.50 -25.41 -12.86
CA LYS A 352 -18.92 -24.14 -12.24
C LYS A 352 -18.66 -24.14 -10.74
N ARG A 353 -18.83 -25.27 -10.06
CA ARG A 353 -18.50 -25.40 -8.62
C ARG A 353 -17.02 -25.13 -8.37
N VAL A 354 -16.14 -25.69 -9.19
CA VAL A 354 -14.70 -25.44 -9.09
C VAL A 354 -14.40 -23.95 -9.27
N GLY A 355 -14.97 -23.31 -10.30
CA GLY A 355 -14.79 -21.86 -10.53
C GLY A 355 -15.29 -21.00 -9.37
N LEU A 356 -16.43 -21.35 -8.78
CA LEU A 356 -16.99 -20.68 -7.61
C LEU A 356 -16.08 -20.81 -6.38
N PHE A 357 -15.55 -22.00 -6.10
CA PHE A 357 -14.62 -22.20 -4.98
C PHE A 357 -13.28 -21.50 -5.19
N VAL A 358 -12.79 -21.42 -6.43
CA VAL A 358 -11.62 -20.60 -6.78
C VAL A 358 -11.89 -19.13 -6.47
N PHE A 359 -13.03 -18.61 -6.91
CA PHE A 359 -13.41 -17.23 -6.61
C PHE A 359 -13.52 -16.98 -5.11
N GLN A 360 -14.23 -17.85 -4.40
CA GLN A 360 -14.42 -17.70 -2.96
C GLN A 360 -13.08 -17.75 -2.23
N SER A 361 -12.15 -18.61 -2.65
CA SER A 361 -10.81 -18.68 -2.06
C SER A 361 -10.00 -17.39 -2.27
N VAL A 362 -10.04 -16.83 -3.48
CA VAL A 362 -9.40 -15.53 -3.77
C VAL A 362 -10.05 -14.40 -2.97
N SER A 363 -11.38 -14.40 -2.87
CA SER A 363 -12.15 -13.36 -2.19
C SER A 363 -12.04 -13.41 -0.66
N ASN A 364 -12.03 -14.60 -0.06
CA ASN A 364 -11.80 -14.79 1.38
C ASN A 364 -10.49 -14.14 1.83
N ARG A 365 -9.51 -14.06 0.92
CA ARG A 365 -8.26 -13.38 1.17
C ARG A 365 -8.40 -11.88 0.93
N THR A 366 -8.86 -11.16 1.94
CA THR A 366 -9.02 -9.68 1.96
C THR A 366 -9.97 -9.09 0.91
N GLY A 367 -10.54 -9.87 -0.02
CA GLY A 367 -11.39 -9.38 -1.10
C GLY A 367 -12.84 -9.11 -0.70
N GLY A 368 -13.35 -9.79 0.32
CA GLY A 368 -14.62 -9.45 1.00
C GLY A 368 -15.90 -9.75 0.22
N PHE A 369 -15.83 -10.15 -1.05
CA PHE A 369 -17.00 -10.58 -1.82
C PHE A 369 -17.45 -11.98 -1.42
N PHE A 370 -18.76 -12.20 -1.40
CA PHE A 370 -19.35 -13.51 -1.21
C PHE A 370 -20.31 -13.79 -2.36
N ILE A 371 -20.23 -14.99 -2.91
CA ILE A 371 -21.17 -15.46 -3.94
C ILE A 371 -22.35 -16.16 -3.27
N MET A 372 -22.09 -16.87 -2.18
CA MET A 372 -23.09 -17.61 -1.43
C MET A 372 -23.10 -17.09 0.00
N THR A 373 -24.28 -17.09 0.59
CA THR A 373 -24.46 -16.71 1.99
C THR A 373 -23.82 -17.75 2.90
N ILE A 374 -23.30 -17.30 4.05
CA ILE A 374 -22.46 -18.13 4.93
C ILE A 374 -23.23 -19.31 5.56
N ASP A 375 -24.55 -19.19 5.63
CA ASP A 375 -25.50 -20.22 6.10
C ASP A 375 -25.56 -21.44 5.17
N SER A 376 -25.19 -21.28 3.90
CA SER A 376 -25.18 -22.37 2.92
C SER A 376 -23.94 -23.27 3.03
N TYR A 377 -22.92 -22.81 3.76
CA TYR A 377 -21.66 -23.53 3.90
C TYR A 377 -21.71 -24.56 5.04
N SER A 378 -21.03 -25.68 4.83
CA SER A 378 -20.82 -26.65 5.91
C SER A 378 -19.97 -26.03 7.05
N PRO A 379 -20.15 -26.47 8.31
CA PRO A 379 -19.35 -25.96 9.43
C PRO A 379 -17.84 -26.07 9.22
N PHE A 380 -17.38 -27.14 8.56
CA PHE A 380 -15.96 -27.33 8.21
C PHE A 380 -15.47 -26.31 7.19
N MET A 381 -16.30 -25.96 6.20
CA MET A 381 -15.96 -24.90 5.25
C MET A 381 -15.80 -23.56 5.96
N ILE A 382 -16.69 -23.22 6.89
CA ILE A 382 -16.57 -21.98 7.67
C ILE A 382 -15.24 -21.93 8.42
N LEU A 383 -14.82 -23.03 9.06
CA LEU A 383 -13.53 -23.12 9.74
C LEU A 383 -12.34 -22.88 8.78
N ILE A 384 -12.39 -23.45 7.59
CA ILE A 384 -11.37 -23.24 6.55
C ILE A 384 -11.35 -21.78 6.11
N VAL A 385 -12.52 -21.18 5.86
CA VAL A 385 -12.62 -19.76 5.51
C VAL A 385 -12.02 -18.88 6.60
N ILE A 386 -12.36 -19.10 7.88
CA ILE A 386 -11.81 -18.37 9.02
C ILE A 386 -10.28 -18.49 9.07
N LEU A 387 -9.75 -19.71 8.94
CA LEU A 387 -8.31 -19.98 8.98
C LEU A 387 -7.56 -19.19 7.89
N PHE A 388 -8.08 -19.18 6.67
CA PHE A 388 -7.45 -18.52 5.53
C PHE A 388 -7.72 -17.01 5.45
N MET A 389 -8.77 -16.50 6.12
CA MET A 389 -8.94 -15.07 6.36
C MET A 389 -7.86 -14.53 7.31
N TRP A 390 -7.43 -15.33 8.29
CA TRP A 390 -6.35 -14.96 9.22
C TRP A 390 -4.95 -15.11 8.62
N ALA A 391 -4.77 -16.07 7.70
CA ALA A 391 -3.48 -16.33 7.05
C ALA A 391 -3.13 -15.26 6.00
N ASP A 392 -2.56 -14.13 6.45
CA ASP A 392 -2.11 -13.08 5.54
C ASP A 392 -0.86 -13.50 4.71
N SER A 393 -0.81 -13.02 3.47
CA SER A 393 0.27 -13.17 2.47
C SER A 393 1.59 -12.52 2.85
N TYR A 394 1.60 -11.69 3.89
CA TYR A 394 2.79 -11.04 4.40
C TYR A 394 3.31 -11.84 5.60
N PRO A 395 4.11 -12.91 5.41
CA PRO A 395 4.87 -13.54 6.47
C PRO A 395 6.06 -12.63 6.84
N LEU A 396 5.81 -11.35 7.10
CA LEU A 396 6.86 -10.38 7.42
C LEU A 396 7.56 -10.75 8.72
N LEU A 397 6.87 -11.43 9.64
CA LEU A 397 7.41 -11.92 10.90
C LEU A 397 8.65 -12.81 10.72
N PHE A 398 8.75 -13.60 9.64
CA PHE A 398 9.86 -14.53 9.44
C PHE A 398 11.10 -13.91 8.76
N THR A 399 10.98 -12.69 8.22
CA THR A 399 12.14 -11.97 7.65
C THR A 399 12.84 -11.05 8.66
N ILE A 400 12.22 -10.80 9.82
CA ILE A 400 12.75 -9.91 10.86
C ILE A 400 13.92 -10.57 11.64
N GLY A 401 14.04 -11.90 11.62
CA GLY A 401 15.03 -12.63 12.43
C GLY A 401 16.46 -12.72 11.89
N LYS A 402 16.77 -12.26 10.67
CA LYS A 402 18.11 -12.49 10.06
C LYS A 402 18.95 -11.26 9.76
N THR A 403 18.45 -10.05 10.01
CA THR A 403 19.21 -8.80 9.79
C THR A 403 19.81 -8.17 11.04
N GLY A 404 19.72 -8.84 12.20
CA GLY A 404 20.29 -8.36 13.48
C GLY A 404 21.60 -9.02 13.92
N ALA A 405 22.16 -9.97 13.18
CA ALA A 405 23.44 -10.60 13.53
C ALA A 405 24.61 -9.86 12.86
N ILE A 406 24.93 -8.66 13.37
CA ILE A 406 26.23 -8.03 13.11
C ILE A 406 27.24 -8.67 14.07
N ALA A 407 28.36 -9.13 13.49
CA ALA A 407 29.50 -9.69 14.19
C ALA A 407 29.97 -8.78 15.34
N PRO A 408 30.48 -9.33 16.45
CA PRO A 408 31.12 -8.51 17.48
C PRO A 408 32.28 -7.76 16.83
N SER A 409 32.21 -6.44 16.83
CA SER A 409 33.32 -5.58 16.45
C SER A 409 34.54 -5.99 17.28
N GLN A 410 35.64 -6.32 16.62
CA GLN A 410 36.92 -6.51 17.28
C GLN A 410 37.23 -5.24 18.10
N GLY A 411 37.57 -5.46 19.37
CA GLY A 411 37.83 -4.41 20.33
C GLY A 411 38.90 -3.45 19.80
N VAL A 412 38.51 -2.17 19.73
CA VAL A 412 39.46 -1.07 19.67
C VAL A 412 40.24 -1.10 20.98
N HIS A 413 41.51 -1.52 20.93
CA HIS A 413 42.46 -1.26 22.01
C HIS A 413 42.51 0.26 22.22
N ARG A 414 41.89 0.72 23.31
CA ARG A 414 42.10 2.08 23.83
C ARG A 414 43.43 2.08 24.56
N ASP A 415 44.44 2.69 23.98
CA ASP A 415 45.60 3.12 24.76
C ASP A 415 45.13 4.12 25.83
N PRO A 416 45.65 4.04 27.07
CA PRO A 416 45.26 4.96 28.12
C PRO A 416 45.72 6.40 27.80
N PRO A 417 44.96 7.42 28.25
CA PRO A 417 45.23 8.80 27.91
C PRO A 417 46.58 9.27 28.50
N ARG A 418 47.43 9.85 27.64
CA ARG A 418 48.66 10.54 28.06
C ARG A 418 48.26 11.70 28.98
N THR A 419 48.59 11.56 30.26
CA THR A 419 48.53 12.64 31.24
C THR A 419 49.54 13.72 30.86
N TRP A 420 49.05 14.94 30.65
CA TRP A 420 49.87 16.14 30.55
C TRP A 420 50.66 16.33 31.86
N VAL A 421 51.99 16.31 31.78
CA VAL A 421 52.89 16.69 32.89
C VAL A 421 53.36 18.12 32.61
N PRO A 422 53.17 19.09 33.52
CA PRO A 422 53.74 20.42 33.34
C PRO A 422 55.25 20.37 33.52
N THR A 423 55.98 20.96 32.59
CA THR A 423 57.40 21.30 32.73
C THR A 423 57.56 22.27 33.91
N ARG A 424 58.31 21.85 34.94
CA ARG A 424 58.87 22.74 35.95
C ARG A 424 60.26 23.14 35.47
N GLU A 425 60.41 24.43 35.16
CA GLU A 425 61.72 25.08 35.14
C GLU A 425 62.22 25.24 36.59
N ASP A 426 63.54 25.11 36.69
CA ASP A 426 64.49 25.57 37.70
C ASP A 426 64.52 24.90 39.08
N GLU A 427 65.68 24.31 39.42
CA GLU A 427 66.53 24.69 40.57
C GLU A 427 67.72 23.71 40.70
N ASP A 428 68.91 24.25 40.41
CA ASP A 428 70.21 24.13 41.09
C ASP A 428 70.68 22.84 41.81
N GLU A 429 71.97 22.57 41.57
CA GLU A 429 72.96 21.67 42.22
C GLU A 429 73.25 20.28 41.61
#